data_AF-A0A4Q5S6T5-F1
#
_entry.id   AF-A0A4Q5S6T5-F1
#
_cell.length_a   1.000
_cell.length_b   1.000
_cell.length_c   1.000
_cell.angle_alpha   90.00
_cell.angle_beta   90.00
_cell.angle_gamma   90.00
#
_symmetry.space_group_name_H-M   'P 1'
#
loop_
_entity.id
_entity.type
_entity.pdbx_description
1 polymer ?
#
loop_
_entity_poly.entity_id
_entity_poly.type
_entity_poly.pdbx_seq_one_letter_code
_entity_poly.pdbx_strand_id
1 'polypeptide(L)'
;YKGAAQMVLPVPPTVSITELEATTHPKDTTAGAAYLYRYGRTFFELNNGYWIMVTEVYTRIKIYKKDSYGYATPEMVFYSGTKKAKGNFSKAAAYNLENGKVVKTELKKESEFEETHGEYTRKTIALPNVKEGTVIEYTTTIKTPYFSTLRDWYFQYGIPVNDVQYYVYVPHYFQYNIYKVGYVDVDVVPSIMVNDLKTGNKVTVSAYLAKDVPAFKEEAFVNNPENYIGKLMHELALVAIPGTPVQTLSGDWVSVAKKIYEHESFGRELNFEGYFKDEVKPLLAGPEGDEAKMKAIFSFVQNRMAWNEEEGYMCDKGVKDAYKNRQGNAADINLMLTAILRYADLDANPVLVSTLDNGIALFASRTAYN
;
A
#
# COMPACT_ATOMS: atom_id res chain seq x y z
N TYR A 1 14.46 31.85 -8.44
CA TYR A 1 14.28 30.39 -8.26
C TYR A 1 13.46 30.17 -7.00
N LYS A 2 12.22 29.67 -7.11
CA LYS A 2 11.41 29.27 -5.95
C LYS A 2 12.00 27.97 -5.39
N GLY A 3 12.10 27.83 -4.07
CA GLY A 3 12.58 26.58 -3.44
C GLY A 3 11.61 25.42 -3.66
N ALA A 4 12.08 24.17 -3.56
CA ALA A 4 11.26 22.96 -3.75
C ALA A 4 9.97 22.97 -2.88
N ALA A 5 10.06 23.34 -1.61
CA ALA A 5 8.89 23.43 -0.72
C ALA A 5 7.94 24.62 -1.03
N GLN A 6 8.30 25.49 -1.98
CA GLN A 6 7.46 26.56 -2.51
C GLN A 6 6.83 26.21 -3.87
N MET A 7 7.15 25.05 -4.45
CA MET A 7 6.37 24.52 -5.57
C MET A 7 5.04 24.01 -5.01
N VAL A 8 4.03 24.86 -5.12
CA VAL A 8 2.66 24.57 -4.72
C VAL A 8 2.06 23.61 -5.74
N LEU A 9 1.12 22.76 -5.32
CA LEU A 9 0.24 22.06 -6.25
C LEU A 9 -0.30 23.03 -7.30
N PRO A 10 -0.55 22.56 -8.54
CA PRO A 10 -1.28 23.35 -9.52
C PRO A 10 -2.53 23.95 -8.87
N VAL A 11 -2.74 25.25 -9.06
CA VAL A 11 -3.95 25.90 -8.55
C VAL A 11 -5.11 25.45 -9.44
N PRO A 12 -6.09 24.70 -8.91
CA PRO A 12 -7.25 24.32 -9.69
C PRO A 12 -8.07 25.57 -10.06
N PRO A 13 -8.71 25.61 -11.24
CA PRO A 13 -9.58 26.72 -11.62
C PRO A 13 -10.76 26.82 -10.65
N THR A 14 -11.35 27.99 -10.43
CA THR A 14 -12.56 28.13 -9.61
C THR A 14 -13.70 27.24 -10.12
N VAL A 15 -14.54 26.71 -9.22
CA VAL A 15 -15.73 25.95 -9.61
C VAL A 15 -16.61 26.80 -10.53
N SER A 16 -16.88 26.27 -11.72
CA SER A 16 -17.62 26.94 -12.79
C SER A 16 -19.08 26.49 -12.83
N ILE A 17 -19.93 27.34 -13.42
CA ILE A 17 -21.33 26.98 -13.70
C ILE A 17 -21.39 25.77 -14.64
N THR A 18 -20.52 25.71 -15.65
CA THR A 18 -20.45 24.58 -16.60
C THR A 18 -20.18 23.24 -15.89
N GLU A 19 -19.26 23.21 -14.92
CA GLU A 19 -19.03 22.00 -14.12
C GLU A 19 -20.28 21.59 -13.33
N LEU A 20 -21.05 22.55 -12.79
CA LEU A 20 -22.27 22.29 -12.01
C LEU A 20 -23.47 21.89 -12.89
N GLU A 21 -23.58 22.46 -14.08
CA GLU A 21 -24.66 22.15 -15.06
C GLU A 21 -24.45 20.81 -15.77
N ALA A 22 -23.21 20.30 -15.84
CA ALA A 22 -22.94 19.00 -16.42
C ALA A 22 -23.69 17.89 -15.67
N THR A 23 -24.60 17.21 -16.37
CA THR A 23 -25.43 16.11 -15.84
C THR A 23 -24.83 14.73 -16.06
N THR A 24 -23.86 14.60 -16.96
CA THR A 24 -23.12 13.35 -17.24
C THR A 24 -21.66 13.65 -17.55
N HIS A 25 -20.80 12.63 -17.45
CA HIS A 25 -19.39 12.75 -17.82
C HIS A 25 -19.23 12.60 -19.35
N PRO A 26 -18.45 13.46 -20.03
CA PRO A 26 -18.42 13.54 -21.50
C PRO A 26 -17.82 12.30 -22.20
N LYS A 27 -16.95 11.55 -21.53
CA LYS A 27 -16.30 10.34 -22.07
C LYS A 27 -16.83 9.04 -21.47
N ASP A 28 -17.70 9.14 -20.47
CA ASP A 28 -18.32 7.97 -19.81
C ASP A 28 -19.70 8.37 -19.28
N THR A 29 -20.71 8.28 -20.13
CA THR A 29 -22.09 8.64 -19.75
C THR A 29 -22.68 7.72 -18.67
N THR A 30 -22.04 6.59 -18.38
CA THR A 30 -22.46 5.66 -17.34
C THR A 30 -21.93 6.03 -15.96
N ALA A 31 -20.84 6.81 -15.88
CA ALA A 31 -20.22 7.24 -14.62
C ALA A 31 -21.20 8.03 -13.75
N GLY A 32 -21.34 7.61 -12.48
CA GLY A 32 -22.16 8.32 -11.50
C GLY A 32 -21.42 9.46 -10.78
N ALA A 33 -20.10 9.47 -10.85
CA ALA A 33 -19.23 10.58 -10.43
C ALA A 33 -17.94 10.61 -11.28
N ALA A 34 -17.17 11.69 -11.21
CA ALA A 34 -15.84 11.78 -11.83
C ALA A 34 -14.90 12.65 -10.98
N TYR A 35 -13.63 12.25 -10.90
CA TYR A 35 -12.59 13.15 -10.43
C TYR A 35 -12.31 14.18 -11.52
N LEU A 36 -12.66 15.44 -11.26
CA LEU A 36 -12.29 16.53 -12.18
C LEU A 36 -10.80 16.84 -12.04
N TYR A 37 -10.31 16.88 -10.80
CA TYR A 37 -8.91 17.15 -10.48
C TYR A 37 -8.48 16.33 -9.27
N ARG A 38 -7.33 15.69 -9.36
CA ARG A 38 -6.68 15.07 -8.20
C ARG A 38 -5.19 15.32 -8.21
N TYR A 39 -4.75 16.28 -7.41
CA TYR A 39 -3.38 16.76 -7.40
C TYR A 39 -2.71 16.45 -6.07
N GLY A 40 -1.65 15.65 -6.13
CA GLY A 40 -0.90 15.20 -4.98
C GLY A 40 0.52 15.75 -4.96
N ARG A 41 1.03 15.99 -3.77
CA ARG A 41 2.46 16.19 -3.56
C ARG A 41 2.94 15.50 -2.31
N THR A 42 4.14 14.94 -2.37
CA THR A 42 4.85 14.42 -1.20
C THR A 42 6.20 15.10 -1.08
N PHE A 43 6.49 15.64 0.10
CA PHE A 43 7.72 16.37 0.40
C PHE A 43 8.16 16.14 1.84
N PHE A 44 9.34 16.62 2.18
CA PHE A 44 9.94 16.40 3.50
C PHE A 44 10.20 17.73 4.19
N GLU A 45 9.81 17.82 5.46
CA GLU A 45 10.07 18.95 6.34
C GLU A 45 10.98 18.49 7.50
N LEU A 46 11.71 19.43 8.10
CA LEU A 46 12.40 19.18 9.37
C LEU A 46 11.55 19.72 10.52
N ASN A 47 11.31 18.87 11.51
CA ASN A 47 10.67 19.25 12.76
C ASN A 47 11.57 18.83 13.93
N ASN A 48 12.13 19.80 14.65
CA ASN A 48 13.07 19.58 15.75
C ASN A 48 14.24 18.64 15.37
N GLY A 49 14.77 18.78 14.16
CA GLY A 49 15.87 17.94 13.64
C GLY A 49 15.46 16.59 13.08
N TYR A 50 14.17 16.22 13.14
CA TYR A 50 13.65 14.98 12.57
C TYR A 50 12.98 15.25 11.23
N TRP A 51 13.21 14.34 10.28
CA TRP A 51 12.51 14.35 9.00
C TRP A 51 11.05 13.93 9.18
N ILE A 52 10.14 14.76 8.66
CA ILE A 52 8.71 14.51 8.60
C ILE A 52 8.32 14.51 7.12
N MET A 53 7.79 13.39 6.65
CA MET A 53 7.19 13.30 5.33
C MET A 53 5.78 13.88 5.39
N VAL A 54 5.46 14.74 4.42
CA VAL A 54 4.17 15.40 4.26
C VAL A 54 3.60 15.03 2.91
N THR A 55 2.41 14.46 2.90
CA THR A 55 1.62 14.21 1.67
C THR A 55 0.39 15.07 1.70
N GLU A 56 0.21 15.89 0.66
CA GLU A 56 -0.96 16.75 0.48
C GLU A 56 -1.67 16.40 -0.81
N VAL A 57 -2.99 16.27 -0.75
CA VAL A 57 -3.82 15.85 -1.89
C VAL A 57 -5.01 16.79 -1.99
N TYR A 58 -5.03 17.62 -3.03
CA TYR A 58 -6.22 18.34 -3.43
C TYR A 58 -7.10 17.45 -4.31
N THR A 59 -8.40 17.45 -4.03
CA THR A 59 -9.39 16.64 -4.74
C THR A 59 -10.59 17.48 -5.11
N ARG A 60 -11.04 17.38 -6.36
CA ARG A 60 -12.34 17.85 -6.84
C ARG A 60 -13.10 16.71 -7.51
N ILE A 61 -14.31 16.43 -7.05
CA ILE A 61 -15.18 15.40 -7.61
C ILE A 61 -16.49 16.03 -8.05
N LYS A 62 -17.00 15.63 -9.21
CA LYS A 62 -18.36 15.92 -9.65
C LYS A 62 -19.24 14.71 -9.38
N ILE A 63 -20.40 14.93 -8.76
CA ILE A 63 -21.43 13.92 -8.53
C ILE A 63 -22.53 14.11 -9.57
N TYR A 64 -22.80 13.07 -10.37
CA TYR A 64 -23.84 13.08 -11.40
C TYR A 64 -25.11 12.35 -10.94
N LYS A 65 -24.97 11.27 -10.17
CA LYS A 65 -26.06 10.36 -9.80
C LYS A 65 -26.14 10.12 -8.29
N LYS A 66 -27.35 9.82 -7.81
CA LYS A 66 -27.61 9.53 -6.39
C LYS A 66 -26.84 8.32 -5.82
N ASP A 67 -26.65 7.27 -6.62
CA ASP A 67 -25.90 6.07 -6.22
C ASP A 67 -24.42 6.33 -5.90
N SER A 68 -23.89 7.48 -6.32
CA SER A 68 -22.49 7.87 -6.17
C SER A 68 -22.26 8.84 -5.01
N TYR A 69 -23.26 9.06 -4.14
CA TYR A 69 -23.13 9.96 -2.99
C TYR A 69 -22.06 9.51 -1.98
N GLY A 70 -21.64 8.24 -1.99
CA GLY A 70 -20.52 7.74 -1.19
C GLY A 70 -19.19 8.47 -1.47
N TYR A 71 -19.01 9.05 -2.66
CA TYR A 71 -17.83 9.89 -2.94
C TYR A 71 -17.81 11.22 -2.17
N ALA A 72 -18.95 11.63 -1.59
CA ALA A 72 -19.04 12.80 -0.72
C ALA A 72 -18.79 12.49 0.77
N THR A 73 -18.44 11.25 1.09
CA THR A 73 -17.96 10.83 2.40
C THR A 73 -16.51 10.34 2.35
N PRO A 74 -15.53 11.16 1.92
CA PRO A 74 -14.18 10.70 1.68
C PRO A 74 -13.48 10.27 2.99
N GLU A 75 -12.69 9.20 2.87
CA GLU A 75 -11.95 8.58 3.95
C GLU A 75 -10.43 8.76 3.76
N MET A 76 -9.72 8.95 4.87
CA MET A 76 -8.27 8.94 4.96
C MET A 76 -7.84 8.00 6.10
N VAL A 77 -7.20 6.89 5.76
CA VAL A 77 -6.56 5.98 6.72
C VAL A 77 -5.05 6.21 6.72
N PHE A 78 -4.43 6.31 7.89
CA PHE A 78 -2.98 6.44 8.01
C PHE A 78 -2.46 5.73 9.27
N TYR A 79 -1.24 5.21 9.18
CA TYR A 79 -0.54 4.66 10.33
C TYR A 79 -0.19 5.81 11.31
N SER A 80 -0.84 5.82 12.46
CA SER A 80 -0.68 6.84 13.51
C SER A 80 0.41 6.46 14.53
N GLY A 81 0.70 5.16 14.68
CA GLY A 81 1.71 4.63 15.59
C GLY A 81 1.58 5.21 17.00
N THR A 82 2.71 5.57 17.63
CA THR A 82 2.76 6.14 18.99
C THR A 82 2.39 7.64 19.07
N LYS A 83 1.52 8.14 18.18
CA LYS A 83 0.94 9.51 18.13
C LYS A 83 1.77 10.60 17.43
N LYS A 84 2.76 10.25 16.60
CA LYS A 84 3.57 11.25 15.86
C LYS A 84 3.04 11.58 14.46
N ALA A 85 2.33 10.66 13.82
CA ALA A 85 1.69 10.94 12.54
C ALA A 85 0.32 11.61 12.73
N LYS A 86 -0.03 12.52 11.84
CA LYS A 86 -1.29 13.28 11.87
C LYS A 86 -1.88 13.36 10.48
N GLY A 87 -3.19 13.15 10.39
CA GLY A 87 -4.00 13.42 9.21
C GLY A 87 -4.96 14.57 9.46
N ASN A 88 -5.19 15.43 8.47
CA ASN A 88 -6.26 16.41 8.49
C ASN A 88 -6.95 16.54 7.13
N PHE A 89 -8.25 16.85 7.16
CA PHE A 89 -8.96 17.44 6.04
C PHE A 89 -8.93 18.96 6.18
N SER A 90 -8.98 19.67 5.06
CA SER A 90 -9.04 21.13 5.02
C SER A 90 -9.67 21.58 3.71
N LYS A 91 -10.14 22.84 3.67
CA LYS A 91 -10.78 23.45 2.49
C LYS A 91 -11.91 22.57 1.91
N ALA A 92 -12.62 21.86 2.79
CA ALA A 92 -13.66 20.92 2.41
C ALA A 92 -14.98 21.66 2.20
N ALA A 93 -15.60 21.51 1.02
CA ALA A 93 -16.86 22.17 0.68
C ALA A 93 -17.62 21.43 -0.42
N ALA A 94 -18.94 21.61 -0.42
CA ALA A 94 -19.83 21.24 -1.52
C ALA A 94 -20.31 22.49 -2.25
N TYR A 95 -20.43 22.40 -3.57
CA TYR A 95 -20.86 23.47 -4.46
C TYR A 95 -22.09 23.02 -5.23
N ASN A 96 -23.10 23.88 -5.25
CA ASN A 96 -24.36 23.64 -5.91
C ASN A 96 -24.77 24.86 -6.75
N LEU A 97 -25.58 24.63 -7.77
CA LEU A 97 -26.24 25.70 -8.48
C LEU A 97 -27.59 26.01 -7.80
N GLU A 98 -27.79 27.26 -7.41
CA GLU A 98 -29.05 27.77 -6.88
C GLU A 98 -29.40 29.07 -7.60
N ASN A 99 -30.55 29.10 -8.28
CA ASN A 99 -31.00 30.25 -9.07
C ASN A 99 -29.92 30.78 -10.06
N GLY A 100 -29.21 29.84 -10.72
CA GLY A 100 -28.13 30.17 -11.67
C GLY A 100 -26.83 30.66 -11.04
N LYS A 101 -26.70 30.61 -9.70
CA LYS A 101 -25.50 31.04 -8.97
C LYS A 101 -24.82 29.87 -8.27
N VAL A 102 -23.49 29.92 -8.22
CA VAL A 102 -22.69 28.97 -7.46
C VAL A 102 -22.84 29.26 -5.97
N VAL A 103 -23.37 28.30 -5.22
CA VAL A 103 -23.49 28.36 -3.76
C VAL A 103 -22.52 27.35 -3.15
N LYS A 104 -21.59 27.85 -2.32
CA LYS A 104 -20.61 27.06 -1.57
C LYS A 104 -21.14 26.79 -0.16
N THR A 105 -21.19 25.52 0.23
CA THR A 105 -21.44 25.09 1.61
C THR A 105 -20.16 24.47 2.17
N GLU A 106 -19.56 25.09 3.18
CA GLU A 106 -18.36 24.58 3.83
C GLU A 106 -18.68 23.39 4.75
N LEU A 107 -17.73 22.47 4.89
CA LEU A 107 -17.79 21.38 5.85
C LEU A 107 -17.91 21.95 7.26
N LYS A 108 -18.80 21.37 8.06
CA LYS A 108 -18.92 21.69 9.48
C LYS A 108 -18.07 20.73 10.29
N LYS A 109 -17.54 21.20 11.43
CA LYS A 109 -16.67 20.40 12.29
C LYS A 109 -17.37 19.15 12.85
N GLU A 110 -18.68 19.22 13.06
CA GLU A 110 -19.49 18.09 13.55
C GLU A 110 -19.66 16.98 12.48
N SER A 111 -19.26 17.26 11.24
CA SER A 111 -19.28 16.31 10.12
C SER A 111 -17.89 15.72 9.85
N GLU A 112 -16.95 15.86 10.79
CA GLU A 112 -15.65 15.18 10.80
C GLU A 112 -15.66 14.07 11.86
N PHE A 113 -15.24 12.87 11.46
CA PHE A 113 -15.21 11.68 12.30
C PHE A 113 -13.79 11.11 12.33
N GLU A 114 -13.36 10.61 13.48
CA GLU A 114 -12.04 10.02 13.69
C GLU A 114 -12.17 8.75 14.53
N GLU A 115 -11.60 7.65 14.02
CA GLU A 115 -11.58 6.34 14.67
C GLU A 115 -10.15 5.80 14.66
N THR A 116 -9.70 5.21 15.77
CA THR A 116 -8.36 4.60 15.86
C THR A 116 -8.48 3.15 16.28
N HIS A 117 -7.88 2.26 15.49
CA HIS A 117 -7.83 0.82 15.71
C HIS A 117 -6.38 0.35 15.63
N GLY A 118 -5.84 -0.13 16.75
CA GLY A 118 -4.42 -0.48 16.84
C GLY A 118 -3.53 0.73 16.54
N GLU A 119 -2.64 0.59 15.56
CA GLU A 119 -1.68 1.63 15.15
C GLU A 119 -2.17 2.46 13.95
N TYR A 120 -3.43 2.29 13.53
CA TYR A 120 -4.02 3.00 12.41
C TYR A 120 -5.14 3.92 12.86
N THR A 121 -5.17 5.11 12.28
CA THR A 121 -6.26 6.08 12.45
C THR A 121 -6.97 6.29 11.12
N ARG A 122 -8.29 6.21 11.15
CA ARG A 122 -9.21 6.55 10.07
C ARG A 122 -9.83 7.91 10.38
N LYS A 123 -9.84 8.80 9.40
CA LYS A 123 -10.63 10.02 9.41
C LYS A 123 -11.58 10.04 8.25
N THR A 124 -12.81 10.46 8.50
CA THR A 124 -13.86 10.55 7.48
C THR A 124 -14.54 11.91 7.62
N ILE A 125 -14.92 12.51 6.51
CA ILE A 125 -15.76 13.71 6.50
C ILE A 125 -17.05 13.41 5.75
N ALA A 126 -18.15 14.05 6.12
CA ALA A 126 -19.42 13.98 5.39
C ALA A 126 -19.79 15.36 4.87
N LEU A 127 -19.70 15.56 3.55
CA LEU A 127 -19.99 16.88 2.97
C LEU A 127 -21.49 17.16 2.97
N PRO A 128 -21.92 18.38 3.38
CA PRO A 128 -23.33 18.73 3.46
C PRO A 128 -23.93 19.03 2.08
N ASN A 129 -25.27 19.00 1.99
CA ASN A 129 -26.03 19.45 0.82
C ASN A 129 -25.63 18.77 -0.51
N VAL A 130 -25.21 17.51 -0.45
CA VAL A 130 -24.86 16.72 -1.64
C VAL A 130 -26.13 16.31 -2.37
N LYS A 131 -26.19 16.66 -3.64
CA LYS A 131 -27.25 16.29 -4.57
C LYS A 131 -26.67 15.99 -5.95
N GLU A 132 -27.49 15.49 -6.86
CA GLU A 132 -27.10 15.38 -8.27
C GLU A 132 -26.67 16.75 -8.81
N GLY A 133 -25.53 16.78 -9.49
CA GLY A 133 -24.92 18.02 -9.97
C GLY A 133 -23.94 18.66 -8.98
N THR A 134 -23.86 18.21 -7.73
CA THR A 134 -22.90 18.77 -6.75
C THR A 134 -21.45 18.57 -7.20
N VAL A 135 -20.64 19.60 -7.07
CA VAL A 135 -19.17 19.49 -7.09
C VAL A 135 -18.67 19.56 -5.67
N ILE A 136 -17.77 18.66 -5.29
CA ILE A 136 -17.12 18.67 -3.98
C ILE A 136 -15.64 18.94 -4.12
N GLU A 137 -15.09 19.65 -3.14
CA GLU A 137 -13.65 19.89 -3.02
C GLU A 137 -13.19 19.58 -1.60
N TYR A 138 -11.97 19.07 -1.48
CA TYR A 138 -11.28 18.97 -0.20
C TYR A 138 -9.77 18.82 -0.41
N THR A 139 -9.01 19.10 0.64
CA THR A 139 -7.58 18.81 0.71
C THR A 139 -7.28 17.91 1.89
N THR A 140 -6.62 16.79 1.62
CA THR A 140 -6.14 15.85 2.62
C THR A 140 -4.65 16.09 2.86
N THR A 141 -4.22 16.15 4.12
CA THR A 141 -2.81 16.26 4.48
C THR A 141 -2.45 15.19 5.50
N ILE A 142 -1.41 14.42 5.23
CA ILE A 142 -0.81 13.46 6.16
C ILE A 142 0.61 13.91 6.44
N LYS A 143 0.94 14.09 7.73
CA LYS A 143 2.30 14.31 8.23
C LYS A 143 2.74 13.10 9.01
N THR A 144 3.87 12.49 8.65
CA THR A 144 4.33 11.25 9.28
C THR A 144 5.86 11.22 9.42
N PRO A 145 6.40 10.73 10.55
CA PRO A 145 7.83 10.43 10.66
C PRO A 145 8.21 9.10 9.97
N TYR A 146 7.22 8.30 9.55
CA TYR A 146 7.43 7.00 8.91
C TYR A 146 7.55 7.19 7.40
N PHE A 147 8.78 7.39 6.92
CA PHE A 147 9.07 7.65 5.50
C PHE A 147 9.76 6.48 4.79
N SER A 148 9.91 5.33 5.43
CA SER A 148 10.44 4.11 4.79
C SER A 148 9.59 3.65 3.61
N THR A 149 8.29 3.94 3.64
CA THR A 149 7.36 3.62 2.56
C THR A 149 6.58 4.87 2.24
N LEU A 150 6.81 5.44 1.05
CA LEU A 150 5.95 6.49 0.52
C LEU A 150 4.59 5.87 0.23
N ARG A 151 3.50 6.60 0.51
CA ARG A 151 2.16 6.10 0.19
C ARG A 151 2.02 5.95 -1.32
N ASP A 152 1.48 4.82 -1.76
CA ASP A 152 1.14 4.60 -3.16
C ASP A 152 0.29 5.75 -3.71
N TRP A 153 0.63 6.20 -4.91
CA TRP A 153 -0.14 7.20 -5.62
C TRP A 153 -0.91 6.57 -6.78
N TYR A 154 -2.23 6.66 -6.73
CA TYR A 154 -3.13 6.09 -7.73
C TYR A 154 -3.42 7.12 -8.84
N PHE A 155 -3.30 6.68 -10.09
CA PHE A 155 -3.76 7.41 -11.28
C PHE A 155 -5.15 6.93 -11.74
N GLN A 156 -5.54 5.71 -11.38
CA GLN A 156 -6.81 5.11 -11.75
C GLN A 156 -7.68 4.79 -10.52
N TYR A 157 -9.00 4.94 -10.66
CA TYR A 157 -10.00 4.77 -9.60
C TYR A 157 -11.28 4.13 -10.16
N GLY A 158 -12.23 3.74 -9.30
CA GLY A 158 -13.54 3.20 -9.74
C GLY A 158 -14.45 4.19 -10.49
N ILE A 159 -14.04 5.45 -10.60
CA ILE A 159 -14.69 6.50 -11.41
C ILE A 159 -13.63 7.17 -12.32
N PRO A 160 -14.02 7.71 -13.48
CA PRO A 160 -13.07 8.35 -14.38
C PRO A 160 -12.38 9.56 -13.74
N VAL A 161 -11.16 9.86 -14.22
CA VAL A 161 -10.35 10.99 -13.78
C VAL A 161 -9.96 11.86 -14.96
N ASN A 162 -10.34 13.13 -14.94
CA ASN A 162 -10.03 14.05 -16.02
C ASN A 162 -8.55 14.48 -15.99
N ASP A 163 -8.04 14.80 -14.79
CA ASP A 163 -6.66 15.26 -14.61
C ASP A 163 -6.14 14.82 -13.24
N VAL A 164 -5.07 14.03 -13.24
CA VAL A 164 -4.39 13.52 -12.05
C VAL A 164 -2.90 13.79 -12.15
N GLN A 165 -2.35 14.40 -11.10
CA GLN A 165 -0.96 14.86 -11.08
C GLN A 165 -0.32 14.55 -9.75
N TYR A 166 0.93 14.12 -9.77
CA TYR A 166 1.69 13.82 -8.57
C TYR A 166 3.10 14.38 -8.64
N TYR A 167 3.48 15.08 -7.57
CA TYR A 167 4.78 15.72 -7.44
C TYR A 167 5.52 15.18 -6.22
N VAL A 168 6.74 14.68 -6.41
CA VAL A 168 7.55 14.14 -5.31
C VAL A 168 8.81 14.96 -5.15
N TYR A 169 9.06 15.41 -3.94
CA TYR A 169 10.18 16.28 -3.56
C TYR A 169 11.05 15.54 -2.54
N VAL A 170 12.05 14.81 -3.01
CA VAL A 170 12.87 13.94 -2.16
C VAL A 170 14.21 14.59 -1.85
N PRO A 171 14.57 14.83 -0.57
CA PRO A 171 15.93 15.20 -0.19
C PRO A 171 16.95 14.20 -0.74
N HIS A 172 18.08 14.69 -1.26
CA HIS A 172 19.10 13.84 -1.88
C HIS A 172 19.73 12.76 -0.96
N TYR A 173 19.45 12.81 0.35
CA TYR A 173 19.84 11.78 1.31
C TYR A 173 18.99 10.52 1.24
N PHE A 174 17.82 10.58 0.60
CA PHE A 174 16.90 9.45 0.48
C PHE A 174 16.80 9.04 -0.99
N GLN A 175 17.07 7.77 -1.26
CA GLN A 175 16.91 7.19 -2.58
C GLN A 175 15.72 6.24 -2.57
N TYR A 176 14.78 6.43 -3.49
CA TYR A 176 13.63 5.54 -3.66
C TYR A 176 13.72 4.78 -4.98
N ASN A 177 13.40 3.50 -4.95
CA ASN A 177 13.02 2.75 -6.15
C ASN A 177 11.59 3.13 -6.52
N ILE A 178 11.31 3.29 -7.81
CA ILE A 178 10.02 3.77 -8.32
C ILE A 178 9.46 2.73 -9.27
N TYR A 179 8.25 2.26 -8.99
CA TYR A 179 7.58 1.22 -9.78
C TYR A 179 6.24 1.74 -10.28
N LYS A 180 6.03 1.64 -11.60
CA LYS A 180 4.75 1.93 -12.25
C LYS A 180 3.98 0.63 -12.41
N VAL A 181 2.72 0.64 -11.99
CA VAL A 181 1.80 -0.51 -12.02
C VAL A 181 0.59 -0.15 -12.84
N GLY A 182 -0.01 -1.14 -13.50
CA GLY A 182 -1.17 -0.97 -14.37
C GLY A 182 -0.82 -0.42 -15.75
N TYR A 183 -1.85 -0.15 -16.52
CA TYR A 183 -1.76 0.22 -17.95
C TYR A 183 -2.03 1.70 -18.22
N VAL A 184 -2.25 2.51 -17.18
CA VAL A 184 -2.44 3.95 -17.36
C VAL A 184 -1.17 4.56 -17.91
N ASP A 185 -1.29 5.30 -19.01
CA ASP A 185 -0.19 6.06 -19.57
C ASP A 185 0.10 7.26 -18.66
N VAL A 186 1.29 7.26 -18.07
CA VAL A 186 1.73 8.28 -17.11
C VAL A 186 2.91 9.02 -17.71
N ASP A 187 2.68 10.29 -18.02
CA ASP A 187 3.71 11.23 -18.45
C ASP A 187 4.68 11.46 -17.29
N VAL A 188 5.92 11.00 -17.46
CA VAL A 188 6.99 11.21 -16.49
C VAL A 188 7.81 12.43 -16.91
N VAL A 189 7.73 13.50 -16.14
CA VAL A 189 8.55 14.69 -16.36
C VAL A 189 9.98 14.42 -15.85
N PRO A 190 11.03 14.72 -16.64
CA PRO A 190 12.41 14.54 -16.20
C PRO A 190 12.69 15.21 -14.86
N SER A 191 13.31 14.47 -13.94
CA SER A 191 13.56 14.97 -12.60
C SER A 191 14.60 16.08 -12.61
N ILE A 192 14.39 17.11 -11.79
CA ILE A 192 15.34 18.21 -11.60
C ILE A 192 15.80 18.27 -10.15
N MET A 193 17.07 18.65 -9.93
CA MET A 193 17.58 18.92 -8.59
C MET A 193 17.49 20.42 -8.29
N VAL A 194 16.85 20.77 -7.19
CA VAL A 194 16.69 22.17 -6.75
C VAL A 194 17.11 22.32 -5.29
N ASN A 195 17.46 23.54 -4.89
CA ASN A 195 17.69 23.85 -3.49
C ASN A 195 16.34 24.11 -2.82
N ASP A 196 16.06 23.41 -1.73
CA ASP A 196 14.95 23.75 -0.85
C ASP A 196 15.37 24.87 0.10
N LEU A 197 14.78 26.05 -0.09
CA LEU A 197 15.09 27.23 0.71
C LEU A 197 14.60 27.12 2.16
N LYS A 198 13.65 26.20 2.47
CA LYS A 198 13.19 26.00 3.85
C LYS A 198 14.18 25.17 4.66
N THR A 199 14.70 24.09 4.08
CA THR A 199 15.58 23.16 4.79
C THR A 199 17.07 23.38 4.48
N GLY A 200 17.41 24.14 3.44
CA GLY A 200 18.78 24.32 2.94
C GLY A 200 19.32 23.13 2.14
N ASN A 201 18.51 22.07 1.95
CA ASN A 201 18.96 20.84 1.31
C ASN A 201 18.73 20.84 -0.21
N LYS A 202 19.53 20.05 -0.93
CA LYS A 202 19.22 19.67 -2.30
C LYS A 202 18.09 18.64 -2.32
N VAL A 203 17.11 18.87 -3.20
CA VAL A 203 15.91 18.06 -3.35
C VAL A 203 15.73 17.70 -4.83
N THR A 204 15.50 16.43 -5.10
CA THR A 204 15.08 15.93 -6.41
C THR A 204 13.56 16.09 -6.54
N VAL A 205 13.12 16.79 -7.59
CA VAL A 205 11.71 16.98 -7.92
C VAL A 205 11.36 16.11 -9.10
N SER A 206 10.38 15.24 -8.94
CA SER A 206 9.80 14.42 -10.00
C SER A 206 8.31 14.72 -10.14
N ALA A 207 7.79 14.68 -11.37
CA ALA A 207 6.37 14.88 -11.63
C ALA A 207 5.82 13.80 -12.55
N TYR A 208 4.60 13.37 -12.25
CA TYR A 208 3.89 12.29 -12.93
C TYR A 208 2.47 12.75 -13.22
N LEU A 209 2.08 12.75 -14.48
CA LEU A 209 0.83 13.35 -14.94
C LEU A 209 0.05 12.32 -15.75
N ALA A 210 -1.27 12.28 -15.60
CA ALA A 210 -2.14 11.56 -16.51
C ALA A 210 -3.46 12.33 -16.67
N LYS A 211 -4.05 12.23 -17.85
CA LYS A 211 -5.32 12.88 -18.20
C LYS A 211 -6.27 11.89 -18.81
N ASP A 212 -7.56 12.17 -18.67
CA ASP A 212 -8.63 11.38 -19.27
C ASP A 212 -8.53 9.88 -18.94
N VAL A 213 -8.19 9.57 -17.70
CA VAL A 213 -7.99 8.21 -17.23
C VAL A 213 -9.37 7.55 -17.04
N PRO A 214 -9.65 6.41 -17.71
CA PRO A 214 -10.93 5.73 -17.57
C PRO A 214 -11.08 5.12 -16.18
N ALA A 215 -12.33 4.95 -15.74
CA ALA A 215 -12.63 4.20 -14.53
C ALA A 215 -12.04 2.80 -14.62
N PHE A 216 -11.40 2.35 -13.54
CA PHE A 216 -11.08 0.95 -13.36
C PHE A 216 -12.38 0.19 -13.13
N LYS A 217 -12.62 -0.82 -13.97
CA LYS A 217 -13.75 -1.74 -13.81
C LYS A 217 -13.18 -3.07 -13.33
N GLU A 218 -13.62 -3.48 -12.15
CA GLU A 218 -13.32 -4.81 -11.66
C GLU A 218 -14.09 -5.83 -12.52
N GLU A 219 -13.36 -6.76 -13.12
CA GLU A 219 -13.94 -7.83 -13.93
C GLU A 219 -14.05 -9.10 -13.08
N ALA A 220 -15.07 -9.91 -13.37
CA ALA A 220 -15.21 -11.20 -12.71
C ALA A 220 -13.96 -12.05 -12.95
N PHE A 221 -13.55 -12.81 -11.93
CA PHE A 221 -12.39 -13.71 -11.97
C PHE A 221 -11.01 -13.02 -12.07
N VAL A 222 -10.93 -11.70 -11.85
CA VAL A 222 -9.64 -11.04 -11.62
C VAL A 222 -9.15 -11.38 -10.22
N ASN A 223 -8.02 -12.09 -10.13
CA ASN A 223 -7.47 -12.56 -8.85
C ASN A 223 -7.23 -11.44 -7.84
N ASN A 224 -6.56 -10.36 -8.27
CA ASN A 224 -6.28 -9.21 -7.43
C ASN A 224 -6.29 -7.92 -8.28
N PRO A 225 -7.34 -7.09 -8.17
CA PRO A 225 -7.46 -5.83 -8.89
C PRO A 225 -6.28 -4.87 -8.69
N GLU A 226 -5.64 -4.89 -7.51
CA GLU A 226 -4.55 -3.98 -7.15
C GLU A 226 -3.30 -4.11 -8.04
N ASN A 227 -3.14 -5.26 -8.71
CA ASN A 227 -2.04 -5.49 -9.65
C ASN A 227 -2.25 -4.77 -10.99
N TYR A 228 -3.47 -4.34 -11.29
CA TYR A 228 -3.85 -3.78 -12.59
C TYR A 228 -4.24 -2.31 -12.54
N ILE A 229 -4.60 -1.81 -11.35
CA ILE A 229 -4.92 -0.40 -11.14
C ILE A 229 -3.68 0.46 -11.39
N GLY A 230 -3.84 1.46 -12.26
CA GLY A 230 -2.78 2.43 -12.55
C GLY A 230 -2.29 3.14 -11.28
N LYS A 231 -1.08 2.83 -10.81
CA LYS A 231 -0.48 3.44 -9.61
C LYS A 231 1.04 3.53 -9.68
N LEU A 232 1.60 4.32 -8.78
CA LEU A 232 3.03 4.53 -8.61
C LEU A 232 3.43 4.22 -7.18
N MET A 233 4.35 3.26 -7.05
CA MET A 233 4.87 2.77 -5.77
C MET A 233 6.30 3.26 -5.57
N HIS A 234 6.63 3.56 -4.32
CA HIS A 234 7.94 4.06 -3.93
C HIS A 234 8.49 3.27 -2.74
N GLU A 235 9.66 2.70 -2.90
CA GLU A 235 10.34 1.91 -1.88
C GLU A 235 11.64 2.63 -1.47
N LEU A 236 11.83 2.94 -0.18
CA LEU A 236 13.07 3.55 0.28
C LEU A 236 14.23 2.56 0.16
N ALA A 237 15.14 2.83 -0.76
CA ALA A 237 16.29 1.98 -1.04
C ALA A 237 17.47 2.28 -0.12
N LEU A 238 17.75 3.56 0.12
CA LEU A 238 18.95 4.00 0.81
C LEU A 238 18.74 5.32 1.57
N VAL A 239 19.35 5.40 2.76
CA VAL A 239 19.48 6.60 3.58
C VAL A 239 20.95 6.94 3.77
N ALA A 240 21.39 8.10 3.28
CA ALA A 240 22.76 8.60 3.38
C ALA A 240 22.79 10.04 3.92
N ILE A 241 22.45 10.21 5.19
CA ILE A 241 22.53 11.51 5.88
C ILE A 241 23.99 11.75 6.33
N PRO A 242 24.60 12.92 6.04
CA PRO A 242 25.95 13.24 6.48
C PRO A 242 26.14 13.07 7.99
N GLY A 243 27.24 12.42 8.38
CA GLY A 243 27.55 12.14 9.79
C GLY A 243 26.85 10.91 10.39
N THR A 244 26.06 10.17 9.59
CA THR A 244 25.47 8.88 9.99
C THR A 244 25.99 7.75 9.09
N PRO A 245 26.06 6.50 9.58
CA PRO A 245 26.32 5.36 8.71
C PRO A 245 25.27 5.27 7.61
N VAL A 246 25.69 5.00 6.38
CA VAL A 246 24.78 4.74 5.25
C VAL A 246 23.95 3.51 5.59
N GLN A 247 22.63 3.65 5.46
CA GLN A 247 21.68 2.56 5.69
C GLN A 247 21.07 2.13 4.35
N THR A 248 21.39 0.93 3.92
CA THR A 248 20.71 0.29 2.78
C THR A 248 19.50 -0.48 3.29
N LEU A 249 18.33 -0.13 2.78
CA LEU A 249 17.04 -0.67 3.22
C LEU A 249 16.41 -1.60 2.19
N SER A 250 16.52 -1.29 0.89
CA SER A 250 16.14 -2.25 -0.16
C SER A 250 17.18 -3.36 -0.21
N GLY A 251 16.76 -4.59 0.09
CA GLY A 251 17.58 -5.78 -0.14
C GLY A 251 17.42 -6.27 -1.58
N ASP A 252 18.32 -7.14 -2.03
CA ASP A 252 17.99 -8.07 -3.10
C ASP A 252 17.19 -9.26 -2.53
N TRP A 253 16.53 -10.03 -3.40
CA TRP A 253 15.78 -11.21 -3.01
C TRP A 253 16.61 -12.21 -2.20
N VAL A 254 17.91 -12.32 -2.50
CA VAL A 254 18.85 -13.20 -1.79
C VAL A 254 19.03 -12.75 -0.33
N SER A 255 19.19 -11.46 -0.11
CA SER A 255 19.39 -10.86 1.21
C SER A 255 18.12 -10.93 2.05
N VAL A 256 16.95 -10.74 1.43
CA VAL A 256 15.66 -10.91 2.10
C VAL A 256 15.44 -12.38 2.46
N ALA A 257 15.66 -13.30 1.52
CA ALA A 257 15.54 -14.74 1.77
C ALA A 257 16.50 -15.18 2.88
N LYS A 258 17.77 -14.74 2.85
CA LYS A 258 18.75 -15.01 3.91
C LYS A 258 18.27 -14.52 5.27
N LYS A 259 17.77 -13.28 5.35
CA LYS A 259 17.23 -12.70 6.59
C LYS A 259 16.00 -13.43 7.13
N ILE A 260 15.18 -14.02 6.26
CA ILE A 260 14.04 -14.86 6.67
C ILE A 260 14.55 -16.21 7.14
N TYR A 261 15.47 -16.82 6.39
CA TYR A 261 16.06 -18.12 6.73
C TYR A 261 16.84 -18.09 8.04
N GLU A 262 17.47 -16.97 8.40
CA GLU A 262 18.18 -16.80 9.68
C GLU A 262 17.23 -16.51 10.86
N HIS A 263 15.93 -16.28 10.62
CA HIS A 263 14.98 -15.96 11.67
C HIS A 263 14.66 -17.17 12.56
N GLU A 264 14.47 -16.95 13.86
CA GLU A 264 14.23 -18.02 14.82
C GLU A 264 12.91 -18.76 14.56
N SER A 265 11.83 -18.03 14.30
CA SER A 265 10.53 -18.61 13.92
C SER A 265 10.49 -19.17 12.48
N PHE A 266 11.64 -19.36 11.83
CA PHE A 266 11.74 -19.94 10.49
C PHE A 266 12.86 -20.98 10.39
N GLY A 267 14.11 -20.55 10.20
CA GLY A 267 15.18 -21.51 9.88
C GLY A 267 15.69 -22.25 11.09
N ARG A 268 15.52 -21.71 12.31
CA ARG A 268 15.82 -22.49 13.52
C ARG A 268 14.85 -23.66 13.68
N GLU A 269 13.58 -23.46 13.33
CA GLU A 269 12.54 -24.49 13.42
C GLU A 269 12.85 -25.70 12.53
N LEU A 270 13.48 -25.49 11.36
CA LEU A 270 13.91 -26.55 10.44
C LEU A 270 14.92 -27.54 11.04
N ASN A 271 15.62 -27.16 12.11
CA ASN A 271 16.68 -27.97 12.72
C ASN A 271 16.18 -28.85 13.87
N PHE A 272 14.88 -28.83 14.18
CA PHE A 272 14.32 -29.62 15.27
C PHE A 272 13.83 -30.98 14.76
N GLU A 273 14.47 -32.06 15.22
CA GLU A 273 14.09 -33.44 14.85
C GLU A 273 13.49 -34.24 16.03
N GLY A 274 13.82 -33.83 17.25
CA GLY A 274 13.58 -34.63 18.46
C GLY A 274 12.12 -34.96 18.74
N TYR A 275 11.18 -34.20 18.17
CA TYR A 275 9.75 -34.38 18.44
C TYR A 275 9.06 -35.38 17.49
N PHE A 276 9.65 -35.69 16.33
CA PHE A 276 9.04 -36.61 15.35
C PHE A 276 9.88 -37.87 15.07
N LYS A 277 11.19 -37.83 15.31
CA LYS A 277 12.14 -38.86 14.82
C LYS A 277 11.76 -40.29 15.19
N ASP A 278 11.24 -40.53 16.39
CA ASP A 278 10.93 -41.88 16.88
C ASP A 278 9.67 -42.45 16.21
N GLU A 279 8.74 -41.58 15.82
CA GLU A 279 7.52 -41.94 15.07
C GLU A 279 7.79 -42.08 13.56
N VAL A 280 8.72 -41.28 13.02
CA VAL A 280 9.05 -41.28 11.58
C VAL A 280 10.01 -42.40 11.21
N LYS A 281 10.98 -42.76 12.06
CA LYS A 281 11.99 -43.78 11.73
C LYS A 281 11.39 -45.13 11.24
N PRO A 282 10.32 -45.68 11.85
CA PRO A 282 9.65 -46.89 11.34
C PRO A 282 8.95 -46.67 10.00
N LEU A 283 8.40 -45.47 9.77
CA LEU A 283 7.72 -45.10 8.51
C LEU A 283 8.69 -45.17 7.31
N LEU A 284 9.97 -44.86 7.53
CA LEU A 284 11.00 -44.84 6.49
C LEU A 284 11.56 -46.22 6.14
N ALA A 285 11.28 -47.26 6.94
CA ALA A 285 11.81 -48.60 6.71
C ALA A 285 11.04 -49.41 5.65
N GLY A 286 9.83 -48.97 5.28
CA GLY A 286 8.97 -49.66 4.31
C GLY A 286 9.14 -49.20 2.85
N PRO A 287 9.10 -47.89 2.56
CA PRO A 287 9.15 -47.38 1.18
C PRO A 287 10.55 -47.48 0.55
N GLU A 288 10.64 -48.02 -0.66
CA GLU A 288 11.86 -47.98 -1.48
C GLU A 288 11.82 -46.79 -2.45
N GLY A 289 12.90 -46.01 -2.47
CA GLY A 289 13.05 -44.84 -3.33
C GLY A 289 12.47 -43.54 -2.77
N ASP A 290 12.97 -42.43 -3.29
CA ASP A 290 12.71 -41.08 -2.75
C ASP A 290 11.25 -40.66 -2.88
N GLU A 291 10.61 -40.98 -4.01
CA GLU A 291 9.19 -40.67 -4.23
C GLU A 291 8.28 -41.38 -3.23
N ALA A 292 8.57 -42.65 -2.91
CA ALA A 292 7.77 -43.43 -1.99
C ALA A 292 7.93 -42.92 -0.54
N LYS A 293 9.16 -42.55 -0.14
CA LYS A 293 9.42 -41.89 1.15
C LYS A 293 8.69 -40.55 1.25
N MET A 294 8.79 -39.71 0.21
CA MET A 294 8.12 -38.40 0.16
C MET A 294 6.60 -38.55 0.33
N LYS A 295 5.96 -39.47 -0.40
CA LYS A 295 4.51 -39.72 -0.29
C LYS A 295 4.10 -40.21 1.10
N ALA A 296 4.89 -41.10 1.70
CA ALA A 296 4.63 -41.60 3.05
C ALA A 296 4.73 -40.48 4.09
N ILE A 297 5.77 -39.65 4.02
CA ILE A 297 5.97 -38.50 4.90
C ILE A 297 4.86 -37.46 4.72
N PHE A 298 4.52 -37.11 3.48
CA PHE A 298 3.43 -36.18 3.18
C PHE A 298 2.11 -36.66 3.78
N SER A 299 1.77 -37.94 3.55
CA SER A 299 0.56 -38.55 4.12
C SER A 299 0.59 -38.57 5.64
N PHE A 300 1.74 -38.81 6.26
CA PHE A 300 1.90 -38.78 7.72
C PHE A 300 1.61 -37.38 8.28
N VAL A 301 2.20 -36.33 7.71
CA VAL A 301 1.97 -34.95 8.17
C VAL A 301 0.52 -34.53 7.93
N GLN A 302 -0.02 -34.80 6.74
CA GLN A 302 -1.40 -34.47 6.36
C GLN A 302 -2.43 -35.10 7.31
N ASN A 303 -2.23 -36.36 7.72
CA ASN A 303 -3.16 -37.04 8.64
C ASN A 303 -2.97 -36.64 10.11
N ARG A 304 -1.82 -36.05 10.46
CA ARG A 304 -1.49 -35.69 11.84
C ARG A 304 -1.88 -34.27 12.20
N MET A 305 -1.77 -33.33 11.26
CA MET A 305 -1.84 -31.89 11.52
C MET A 305 -3.12 -31.27 11.00
N ALA A 306 -3.74 -30.40 11.80
CA ALA A 306 -4.81 -29.50 11.37
C ALA A 306 -4.26 -28.09 11.10
N TRP A 307 -4.62 -27.49 9.96
CA TRP A 307 -4.33 -26.09 9.69
C TRP A 307 -5.29 -25.19 10.47
N ASN A 308 -4.79 -24.10 11.06
CA ASN A 308 -5.59 -23.14 11.81
C ASN A 308 -6.14 -21.99 10.96
N GLU A 309 -6.05 -22.08 9.63
CA GLU A 309 -6.48 -21.05 8.67
C GLU A 309 -5.65 -19.76 8.69
N GLU A 310 -4.54 -19.74 9.42
CA GLU A 310 -3.59 -18.63 9.38
C GLU A 310 -2.51 -18.91 8.33
N GLU A 311 -2.45 -18.01 7.34
CA GLU A 311 -1.34 -17.91 6.40
C GLU A 311 -0.18 -17.17 7.05
N GLY A 312 1.04 -17.51 6.63
CA GLY A 312 2.26 -16.89 7.09
C GLY A 312 3.44 -17.78 6.78
N TYR A 313 4.59 -17.16 6.45
CA TYR A 313 5.83 -17.90 6.31
C TYR A 313 6.56 -18.12 7.65
N MET A 314 6.19 -17.41 8.73
CA MET A 314 6.76 -17.61 10.07
C MET A 314 5.88 -18.52 10.93
N CYS A 315 6.51 -19.38 11.72
CA CYS A 315 5.84 -20.14 12.78
C CYS A 315 5.21 -19.18 13.80
N ASP A 316 3.93 -19.42 14.12
CA ASP A 316 3.24 -18.73 15.22
C ASP A 316 3.61 -19.39 16.56
N LYS A 317 3.40 -20.70 16.64
CA LYS A 317 3.61 -21.49 17.87
C LYS A 317 4.97 -22.20 17.89
N GLY A 318 5.56 -22.46 16.71
CA GLY A 318 6.77 -23.27 16.56
C GLY A 318 6.46 -24.75 16.34
N VAL A 319 7.33 -25.46 15.60
CA VAL A 319 7.01 -26.79 15.05
C VAL A 319 6.80 -27.85 16.13
N LYS A 320 7.46 -27.71 17.29
CA LYS A 320 7.32 -28.66 18.41
C LYS A 320 5.95 -28.56 19.07
N ASP A 321 5.49 -27.35 19.35
CA ASP A 321 4.21 -27.11 19.99
C ASP A 321 3.06 -27.39 19.02
N ALA A 322 3.23 -27.04 17.74
CA ALA A 322 2.29 -27.42 16.69
C ALA A 322 2.16 -28.95 16.60
N TYR A 323 3.27 -29.70 16.55
CA TYR A 323 3.25 -31.16 16.49
C TYR A 323 2.58 -31.81 17.70
N LYS A 324 2.84 -31.28 18.90
CA LYS A 324 2.24 -31.75 20.16
C LYS A 324 0.74 -31.50 20.18
N ASN A 325 0.30 -30.32 19.75
CA ASN A 325 -1.10 -29.90 19.77
C ASN A 325 -1.88 -30.37 18.54
N ARG A 326 -1.20 -30.92 17.53
CA ARG A 326 -1.76 -31.37 16.24
C ARG A 326 -2.47 -30.26 15.46
N GLN A 327 -2.05 -29.02 15.65
CA GLN A 327 -2.59 -27.85 14.96
C GLN A 327 -1.53 -26.76 14.81
N GLY A 328 -1.47 -26.09 13.65
CA GLY A 328 -0.54 -24.98 13.41
C GLY A 328 -0.90 -24.15 12.18
N ASN A 329 -0.15 -23.07 11.96
CA ASN A 329 -0.27 -22.24 10.76
C ASN A 329 0.45 -22.84 9.55
N ALA A 330 0.38 -22.17 8.39
CA ALA A 330 1.01 -22.65 7.16
C ALA A 330 2.52 -22.93 7.35
N ALA A 331 3.25 -22.04 8.04
CA ALA A 331 4.67 -22.22 8.34
C ALA A 331 4.94 -23.39 9.29
N ASP A 332 4.19 -23.52 10.38
CA ASP A 332 4.34 -24.61 11.35
C ASP A 332 4.28 -25.98 10.66
N ILE A 333 3.34 -26.15 9.72
CA ILE A 333 3.12 -27.41 9.00
C ILE A 333 4.18 -27.60 7.90
N ASN A 334 4.46 -26.57 7.09
CA ASN A 334 5.39 -26.67 5.96
C ASN A 334 6.86 -26.82 6.40
N LEU A 335 7.27 -26.10 7.44
CA LEU A 335 8.63 -26.23 8.00
C LEU A 335 8.82 -27.58 8.70
N MET A 336 7.79 -28.10 9.38
CA MET A 336 7.80 -29.46 9.93
C MET A 336 7.93 -30.51 8.82
N LEU A 337 7.12 -30.42 7.77
CA LEU A 337 7.21 -31.32 6.61
C LEU A 337 8.62 -31.29 6.01
N THR A 338 9.18 -30.09 5.82
CA THR A 338 10.54 -29.91 5.30
C THR A 338 11.59 -30.56 6.20
N ALA A 339 11.50 -30.38 7.52
CA ALA A 339 12.41 -31.00 8.48
C ALA A 339 12.33 -32.54 8.44
N ILE A 340 11.13 -33.10 8.31
CA ILE A 340 10.94 -34.56 8.23
C ILE A 340 11.48 -35.12 6.90
N LEU A 341 11.27 -34.42 5.79
CA LEU A 341 11.84 -34.80 4.48
C LEU A 341 13.38 -34.79 4.53
N ARG A 342 13.99 -33.75 5.12
CA ARG A 342 15.44 -33.68 5.33
C ARG A 342 15.97 -34.81 6.21
N TYR A 343 15.26 -35.13 7.30
CA TYR A 343 15.59 -36.27 8.17
C TYR A 343 15.58 -37.62 7.41
N ALA A 344 14.76 -37.73 6.37
CA ALA A 344 14.70 -38.89 5.50
C ALA A 344 15.74 -38.90 4.36
N ASP A 345 16.72 -37.99 4.42
CA ASP A 345 17.79 -37.79 3.44
C ASP A 345 17.28 -37.33 2.05
N LEU A 346 16.18 -36.58 2.02
CA LEU A 346 15.64 -35.96 0.82
C LEU A 346 16.07 -34.48 0.74
N ASP A 347 16.44 -34.02 -0.46
CA ASP A 347 16.72 -32.60 -0.71
C ASP A 347 15.42 -31.79 -0.72
N ALA A 348 15.08 -31.24 0.44
CA ALA A 348 13.89 -30.44 0.65
C ALA A 348 14.27 -29.04 1.14
N ASN A 349 13.71 -28.03 0.47
CA ASN A 349 13.93 -26.62 0.82
C ASN A 349 12.58 -25.88 0.84
N PRO A 350 12.35 -25.02 1.85
CA PRO A 350 11.12 -24.24 1.87
C PRO A 350 11.15 -23.22 0.73
N VAL A 351 10.02 -23.06 0.05
CA VAL A 351 9.81 -22.06 -1.00
C VAL A 351 8.77 -21.08 -0.51
N LEU A 352 9.09 -19.78 -0.57
CA LEU A 352 8.17 -18.71 -0.23
C LEU A 352 7.48 -18.20 -1.48
N VAL A 353 6.17 -18.07 -1.41
CA VAL A 353 5.34 -17.50 -2.47
C VAL A 353 4.48 -16.38 -1.87
N SER A 354 3.98 -15.51 -2.74
CA SER A 354 2.92 -14.58 -2.38
C SER A 354 1.60 -15.22 -2.80
N THR A 355 0.64 -15.28 -1.88
CA THR A 355 -0.74 -15.64 -2.25
C THR A 355 -1.29 -14.65 -3.27
N LEU A 356 -2.32 -15.05 -4.02
CA LEU A 356 -2.98 -14.16 -4.97
C LEU A 356 -3.52 -12.89 -4.29
N ASP A 357 -4.05 -13.04 -3.08
CA ASP A 357 -4.61 -11.95 -2.28
C ASP A 357 -3.55 -10.95 -1.81
N ASN A 358 -2.34 -11.42 -1.52
CA ASN A 358 -1.21 -10.55 -1.15
C ASN A 358 -0.61 -9.80 -2.36
N GLY A 359 -0.98 -10.21 -3.58
CA GLY A 359 -0.61 -9.54 -4.81
C GLY A 359 0.80 -9.84 -5.29
N ILE A 360 1.21 -9.17 -6.38
CA ILE A 360 2.54 -9.37 -6.96
C ILE A 360 3.53 -8.49 -6.21
N ALA A 361 4.47 -9.11 -5.51
CA ALA A 361 5.58 -8.39 -4.92
C ALA A 361 6.52 -7.88 -6.00
N LEU A 362 6.56 -6.56 -6.16
CA LEU A 362 7.39 -5.90 -7.18
C LEU A 362 8.83 -5.67 -6.72
N PHE A 363 9.12 -5.86 -5.43
CA PHE A 363 10.45 -5.70 -4.84
C PHE A 363 10.68 -6.65 -3.67
N ALA A 364 11.96 -6.88 -3.36
CA ALA A 364 12.36 -7.76 -2.29
C ALA A 364 12.02 -7.13 -0.93
N SER A 365 10.99 -7.66 -0.27
CA SER A 365 10.59 -7.27 1.08
C SER A 365 10.27 -8.51 1.91
N ARG A 366 10.39 -8.41 3.24
CA ARG A 366 9.86 -9.44 4.14
C ARG A 366 8.34 -9.57 4.01
N THR A 367 7.64 -8.50 3.66
CA THR A 367 6.19 -8.48 3.44
C THR A 367 5.79 -8.97 2.05
N ALA A 368 6.75 -9.35 1.20
CA ALA A 368 6.48 -9.88 -0.14
C ALA A 368 5.87 -11.29 -0.13
N TYR A 369 5.92 -11.97 1.02
CA TYR A 369 5.48 -13.35 1.19
C TYR A 369 4.45 -13.40 2.31
N ASN A 370 3.49 -14.30 2.16
CA ASN A 370 2.55 -14.66 3.21
C ASN A 370 2.20 -16.13 3.10
#